data_AF-A0A1G1W125-F1
#
_entry.id   AF-A0A1G1W125-F1
#
_cell.length_a   1.000
_cell.length_b   1.000
_cell.length_c   1.000
_cell.angle_alpha   90.00
_cell.angle_beta   90.00
_cell.angle_gamma   90.00
#
_symmetry.space_group_name_H-M   'P 1'
#
loop_
_entity.id
_entity.type
_entity.pdbx_description
1 polymer ?
#
loop_
_entity_poly.entity_id
_entity_poly.type
_entity_poly.pdbx_seq_one_letter_code
_entity_poly.pdbx_strand_id
1 'polypeptide(L)'
;MVIGVCLGADRSVTGVTYNNVAFSKIGEASNGGNFSRIQLWGLVAPDTGSHNVIVRLNAASDAVAGATSWTGINQTAPHGSFFSAEGSSVSHPSLDVSSGPGEVVVDAVCVSAEVTVASGANQTERWNAISADEYFKRGAGSSKTGATTVAMSWTKSANAGPWVIGAVSLKPVSSPPQPCSNECPSSVAKQCTDGTHYQTCGDYNSDGCLEWSSTASCPSDQACSGGVCSTSGGGETSGDDTTGGKKPGVIGSSGGTGSGKLENLKLELSVPYLVGKLKAKVEISSFAKEVELSNDKKEHSFDVKEADLTLNKSQTIILTSEKTLVRKISFTPTAIETTVSLGDLILGDLNQDNTIDSTDQLKLLDSIASQTSQGDLNLDTVINSFDWAVLLENFGKKGD
;
A
#
# COMPACT_ATOMS: atom_id res chain seq x y z
N MET A 1 2.77 15.05 -14.32
CA MET A 1 2.72 15.09 -15.79
C MET A 1 4.08 15.48 -16.34
N VAL A 2 4.54 14.82 -17.40
CA VAL A 2 5.84 15.08 -18.05
C VAL A 2 5.62 15.35 -19.54
N ILE A 3 6.24 16.41 -20.05
CA ILE A 3 6.25 16.77 -21.48
C ILE A 3 7.67 16.62 -22.02
N GLY A 4 7.83 15.89 -23.12
CA GLY A 4 9.05 15.90 -23.93
C GLY A 4 8.83 16.73 -25.18
N VAL A 5 9.79 17.61 -25.51
CA VAL A 5 9.75 18.46 -26.71
C VAL A 5 11.03 18.27 -27.52
N CYS A 6 10.87 17.75 -28.74
CA CYS A 6 11.89 17.64 -29.78
C CYS A 6 11.78 18.83 -30.73
N LEU A 7 12.87 19.56 -30.97
CA LEU A 7 12.90 20.76 -31.83
C LEU A 7 14.31 21.02 -32.40
N GLY A 8 14.48 22.04 -33.23
CA GLY A 8 15.80 22.47 -33.72
C GLY A 8 16.73 22.94 -32.60
N ALA A 9 18.05 22.73 -32.74
CA ALA A 9 18.99 23.04 -31.64
C ALA A 9 19.18 24.55 -31.38
N ASP A 10 18.90 25.38 -32.38
CA ASP A 10 18.87 26.85 -32.36
C ASP A 10 17.53 27.43 -31.87
N ARG A 11 16.63 26.57 -31.37
CA ARG A 11 15.32 26.93 -30.83
C ARG A 11 15.22 26.50 -29.37
N SER A 12 14.34 27.16 -28.62
CA SER A 12 14.09 26.88 -27.21
C SER A 12 12.62 27.00 -26.86
N VAL A 13 12.16 26.17 -25.92
CA VAL A 13 10.87 26.36 -25.27
C VAL A 13 11.00 27.47 -24.21
N THR A 14 10.16 28.48 -24.30
CA THR A 14 10.10 29.62 -23.36
C THR A 14 9.10 29.39 -22.22
N GLY A 15 8.18 28.45 -22.39
CA GLY A 15 7.29 28.01 -21.32
C GLY A 15 6.34 26.91 -21.77
N VAL A 16 5.88 26.11 -20.81
CA VAL A 16 4.85 25.08 -21.00
C VAL A 16 3.77 25.29 -19.96
N THR A 17 2.51 25.26 -20.38
CA THR A 17 1.36 25.40 -19.47
C THR A 17 0.31 24.33 -19.73
N TYR A 18 -0.36 23.88 -18.67
CA TYR A 18 -1.55 23.02 -18.71
C TYR A 18 -2.61 23.63 -17.79
N ASN A 19 -3.82 23.85 -18.31
CA ASN A 19 -4.86 24.59 -17.61
C ASN A 19 -4.38 25.91 -16.98
N ASN A 20 -3.54 26.66 -17.70
CA ASN A 20 -2.86 27.89 -17.24
C ASN A 20 -1.86 27.71 -16.09
N VAL A 21 -1.59 26.50 -15.62
CA VAL A 21 -0.54 26.19 -14.64
C VAL A 21 0.77 25.93 -15.37
N ALA A 22 1.84 26.61 -14.94
CA ALA A 22 3.16 26.52 -15.56
C ALA A 22 3.91 25.25 -15.12
N PHE A 23 4.60 24.62 -16.07
CA PHE A 23 5.54 23.54 -15.79
C PHE A 23 6.89 24.10 -15.34
N SER A 24 7.63 23.28 -14.61
CA SER A 24 9.06 23.49 -14.36
C SER A 24 9.90 22.70 -15.37
N LYS A 25 11.03 23.27 -15.82
CA LYS A 25 11.95 22.55 -16.70
C LYS A 25 12.70 21.49 -15.88
N ILE A 26 12.68 20.24 -16.35
CA ILE A 26 13.43 19.12 -15.76
C ILE A 26 14.87 19.14 -16.29
N GLY A 27 15.04 19.33 -17.60
CA GLY A 27 16.36 19.38 -18.23
C GLY A 27 16.28 19.57 -19.74
N GLU A 28 17.43 19.82 -20.34
CA GLU A 28 17.57 19.95 -21.79
C GLU A 28 18.94 19.46 -22.27
N ALA A 29 18.98 19.01 -23.51
CA ALA A 29 20.21 18.66 -24.21
C ALA A 29 20.06 18.96 -25.70
N SER A 30 21.18 19.16 -26.39
CA SER A 30 21.19 19.44 -27.82
C SER A 30 22.40 18.81 -28.48
N ASN A 31 22.20 18.22 -29.65
CA ASN A 31 23.28 17.78 -30.51
C ASN A 31 23.72 18.96 -31.40
N GLY A 32 25.00 19.33 -31.27
CA GLY A 32 25.59 20.52 -31.89
C GLY A 32 25.44 20.60 -33.41
N GLY A 33 25.51 21.81 -33.98
CA GLY A 33 25.35 22.02 -35.43
C GLY A 33 23.91 22.30 -35.89
N ASN A 34 23.06 22.85 -35.02
CA ASN A 34 21.66 23.24 -35.27
C ASN A 34 20.67 22.07 -35.51
N PHE A 35 21.04 20.81 -35.24
CA PHE A 35 20.20 19.68 -35.65
C PHE A 35 18.99 19.42 -34.74
N SER A 36 19.24 19.00 -33.49
CA SER A 36 18.18 18.54 -32.59
C SER A 36 18.42 19.00 -31.16
N ARG A 37 17.33 19.35 -30.49
CA ARG A 37 17.25 19.60 -29.05
C ARG A 37 16.12 18.78 -28.46
N ILE A 38 16.33 18.31 -27.24
CA ILE A 38 15.29 17.77 -26.38
C ILE A 38 15.15 18.63 -25.14
N GLN A 39 13.91 18.88 -24.72
CA GLN A 39 13.61 19.46 -23.41
C GLN A 39 12.56 18.61 -22.70
N LEU A 40 12.76 18.33 -21.42
CA LEU A 40 11.78 17.70 -20.54
C LEU A 40 11.22 18.74 -19.57
N TRP A 41 9.91 18.71 -19.37
CA TRP A 41 9.17 19.62 -18.49
C TRP A 41 8.24 18.82 -17.57
N GLY A 42 8.16 19.20 -16.29
CA GLY A 42 7.38 18.52 -15.27
C GLY A 42 6.34 19.43 -14.60
N LEU A 43 5.16 18.87 -14.33
CA LEU A 43 4.12 19.47 -13.50
C LEU A 43 3.66 18.46 -12.45
N VAL A 44 3.81 18.84 -11.19
CA VAL A 44 3.25 18.14 -10.02
C VAL A 44 1.78 18.56 -9.83
N ALA A 45 0.98 17.67 -9.26
CA ALA A 45 -0.45 17.86 -9.02
C ALA A 45 -1.21 18.51 -10.20
N PRO A 46 -1.09 17.98 -11.44
CA PRO A 46 -1.85 18.52 -12.56
C PRO A 46 -3.35 18.29 -12.35
N ASP A 47 -4.18 19.26 -12.75
CA ASP A 47 -5.64 19.09 -12.74
C ASP A 47 -6.05 17.85 -13.55
N THR A 48 -7.04 17.12 -13.04
CA THR A 48 -7.60 15.95 -13.72
C THR A 48 -8.55 16.39 -14.84
N GLY A 49 -8.63 15.58 -15.90
CA GLY A 49 -9.48 15.86 -17.06
C GLY A 49 -8.71 16.27 -18.30
N SER A 50 -9.43 16.81 -19.29
CA SER A 50 -8.87 17.15 -20.61
C SER A 50 -8.65 18.66 -20.71
N HIS A 51 -7.39 19.08 -20.75
CA HIS A 51 -7.01 20.47 -20.99
C HIS A 51 -5.90 20.59 -22.04
N ASN A 52 -5.76 21.78 -22.61
CA ASN A 52 -4.70 22.06 -23.57
C ASN A 52 -3.34 22.13 -22.90
N VAL A 53 -2.35 21.46 -23.49
CA VAL A 53 -0.93 21.69 -23.23
C VAL A 53 -0.43 22.73 -24.23
N ILE A 54 0.02 23.88 -23.73
CA ILE A 54 0.53 24.98 -24.57
C ILE A 54 2.05 25.03 -24.42
N VAL A 55 2.77 24.67 -25.47
CA VAL A 55 4.23 24.80 -25.57
C VAL A 55 4.55 26.08 -26.35
N ARG A 56 5.27 27.02 -25.73
CA ARG A 56 5.68 28.28 -26.35
C ARG A 56 7.14 28.21 -26.78
N LEU A 57 7.43 28.59 -28.01
CA LEU A 57 8.78 28.63 -28.57
C LEU A 57 9.27 30.08 -28.68
N ASN A 58 10.59 30.28 -28.66
CA ASN A 58 11.19 31.60 -28.86
C ASN A 58 11.14 32.10 -30.33
N ALA A 59 10.96 31.17 -31.28
CA ALA A 59 10.79 31.44 -32.70
C ALA A 59 10.12 30.23 -33.38
N ALA A 60 9.71 30.38 -34.65
CA ALA A 60 9.16 29.28 -35.45
C ALA A 60 10.18 28.12 -35.58
N SER A 61 9.70 26.89 -35.41
CA SER A 61 10.50 25.67 -35.46
C SER A 61 9.62 24.49 -35.85
N ASP A 62 10.20 23.54 -36.56
CA ASP A 62 9.70 22.17 -36.58
C ASP A 62 9.83 21.61 -35.17
N ALA A 63 8.76 20.99 -34.68
CA ALA A 63 8.74 20.42 -33.35
C ALA A 63 7.79 19.24 -33.25
N VAL A 64 8.13 18.32 -32.36
CA VAL A 64 7.24 17.26 -31.88
C VAL A 64 7.22 17.34 -30.37
N ALA A 65 6.03 17.32 -29.78
CA ALA A 65 5.86 17.25 -28.34
C ALA A 65 4.94 16.09 -27.97
N GLY A 66 5.24 15.44 -26.84
CA GLY A 66 4.40 14.39 -26.29
C GLY A 66 4.22 14.56 -24.79
N ALA A 67 3.02 14.24 -24.32
CA ALA A 67 2.61 14.37 -22.94
C ALA A 67 2.36 13.01 -22.29
N THR A 68 2.80 12.84 -21.05
CA THR A 68 2.49 11.66 -20.24
C THR A 68 2.04 12.07 -18.83
N SER A 69 1.04 11.38 -18.30
CA SER A 69 0.52 11.59 -16.96
C SER A 69 0.82 10.38 -16.08
N TRP A 70 1.15 10.65 -14.82
CA TRP A 70 1.68 9.66 -13.87
C TRP A 70 1.01 9.87 -12.52
N THR A 71 0.62 8.77 -11.88
CA THR A 71 0.08 8.72 -10.51
C THR A 71 1.14 8.17 -9.55
N GLY A 72 0.94 8.38 -8.24
CA GLY A 72 1.85 7.86 -7.21
C GLY A 72 3.24 8.49 -7.20
N ILE A 73 3.44 9.65 -7.84
CA ILE A 73 4.73 10.36 -7.88
C ILE A 73 4.86 11.30 -6.68
N ASN A 74 6.08 11.40 -6.14
CA ASN A 74 6.40 12.32 -5.05
C ASN A 74 6.13 13.78 -5.46
N GLN A 75 5.33 14.52 -4.70
CA GLN A 75 4.95 15.89 -5.09
C GLN A 75 5.97 16.96 -4.69
N THR A 76 6.95 16.64 -3.83
CA THR A 76 7.99 17.58 -3.37
C THR A 76 9.36 17.30 -3.97
N ALA A 77 9.65 16.03 -4.28
CA ALA A 77 10.85 15.58 -4.97
C ALA A 77 10.49 14.59 -6.10
N PRO A 78 9.80 15.05 -7.17
CA PRO A 78 9.15 14.19 -8.16
C PRO A 78 10.10 13.39 -9.05
N HIS A 79 11.37 13.78 -9.14
CA HIS A 79 12.30 13.16 -10.07
C HIS A 79 13.75 13.18 -9.59
N GLY A 80 14.57 12.32 -10.19
CA GLY A 80 16.03 12.30 -10.05
C GLY A 80 16.74 13.36 -10.90
N SER A 81 18.05 13.18 -11.09
CA SER A 81 18.84 13.99 -12.01
C SER A 81 18.41 13.77 -13.46
N PHE A 82 18.52 14.81 -14.28
CA PHE A 82 18.36 14.68 -15.73
C PHE A 82 19.63 14.07 -16.34
N PHE A 83 19.45 13.09 -17.22
CA PHE A 83 20.51 12.44 -17.98
C PHE A 83 20.29 12.68 -19.47
N SER A 84 21.38 12.77 -20.24
CA SER A 84 21.30 12.94 -21.68
C SER A 84 22.46 12.30 -22.41
N ALA A 85 22.24 11.93 -23.65
CA ALA A 85 23.27 11.51 -24.59
C ALA A 85 22.98 12.06 -25.98
N GLU A 86 24.00 12.08 -26.82
CA GLU A 86 23.90 12.49 -28.22
C GLU A 86 24.74 11.57 -29.11
N GLY A 87 24.42 11.52 -30.40
CA GLY A 87 25.18 10.72 -31.34
C GLY A 87 24.95 11.07 -32.80
N SER A 88 25.81 10.49 -33.64
CA SER A 88 25.83 10.73 -35.08
C SER A 88 24.76 9.93 -35.83
N SER A 89 24.67 10.13 -37.15
CA SER A 89 23.73 9.45 -38.03
C SER A 89 23.82 7.92 -38.00
N VAL A 90 25.00 7.36 -37.73
CA VAL A 90 25.29 5.91 -37.79
C VAL A 90 25.12 5.17 -36.45
N SER A 91 24.77 5.89 -35.38
CA SER A 91 24.58 5.31 -34.04
C SER A 91 23.12 5.31 -33.62
N HIS A 92 22.75 4.38 -32.75
CA HIS A 92 21.43 4.30 -32.15
C HIS A 92 21.37 5.13 -30.86
N PRO A 93 20.27 5.87 -30.59
CA PRO A 93 20.09 6.56 -29.32
C PRO A 93 20.12 5.60 -28.14
N SER A 94 20.96 5.90 -27.15
CA SER A 94 20.99 5.17 -25.88
C SER A 94 21.60 6.01 -24.76
N LEU A 95 21.10 5.82 -23.54
CA LEU A 95 21.77 6.24 -22.32
C LEU A 95 21.46 5.31 -21.15
N ASP A 96 22.30 5.39 -20.11
CA ASP A 96 22.04 4.77 -18.81
C ASP A 96 21.56 5.83 -17.82
N VAL A 97 20.45 5.52 -17.13
CA VAL A 97 19.84 6.39 -16.13
C VAL A 97 20.02 5.75 -14.75
N SER A 98 20.61 6.48 -13.80
CA SER A 98 20.57 6.06 -12.40
C SER A 98 19.15 6.24 -11.87
N SER A 99 18.57 5.17 -11.33
CA SER A 99 17.23 5.18 -10.72
C SER A 99 17.16 4.22 -9.53
N GLY A 100 16.01 4.14 -8.88
CA GLY A 100 15.73 3.23 -7.77
C GLY A 100 14.70 2.15 -8.13
N PRO A 101 14.68 1.01 -7.41
CA PRO A 101 13.54 0.10 -7.42
C PRO A 101 12.24 0.84 -7.09
N GLY A 102 11.16 0.56 -7.82
CA GLY A 102 9.86 1.22 -7.65
C GLY A 102 9.74 2.62 -8.30
N GLU A 103 10.84 3.17 -8.83
CA GLU A 103 10.79 4.36 -9.70
C GLU A 103 10.32 4.00 -11.12
N VAL A 104 10.02 5.01 -11.92
CA VAL A 104 9.79 4.86 -13.37
C VAL A 104 10.73 5.78 -14.11
N VAL A 105 11.55 5.23 -15.01
CA VAL A 105 12.39 6.03 -15.90
C VAL A 105 11.59 6.43 -17.12
N VAL A 106 11.58 7.72 -17.44
CA VAL A 106 10.93 8.29 -18.62
C VAL A 106 11.98 8.97 -19.50
N ASP A 107 11.86 8.79 -20.81
CA ASP A 107 12.77 9.40 -21.78
C ASP A 107 12.02 10.07 -22.93
N ALA A 108 12.75 10.94 -23.63
CA ALA A 108 12.37 11.45 -24.92
C ALA A 108 13.60 11.56 -25.82
N VAL A 109 13.43 11.16 -27.08
CA VAL A 109 14.45 11.21 -28.12
C VAL A 109 14.03 12.17 -29.23
N CYS A 110 15.02 12.85 -29.81
CA CYS A 110 14.86 13.74 -30.94
C CYS A 110 15.88 13.40 -32.02
N VAL A 111 15.42 13.03 -33.21
CA VAL A 111 16.26 12.71 -34.37
C VAL A 111 15.94 13.69 -35.51
N SER A 112 16.98 14.31 -36.09
CA SER A 112 16.82 15.24 -37.21
C SER A 112 16.91 14.52 -38.56
N ALA A 113 15.93 13.68 -38.87
CA ALA A 113 15.79 13.00 -40.16
C ALA A 113 14.39 12.38 -40.32
N GLU A 114 14.03 12.08 -41.57
CA GLU A 114 12.89 11.22 -41.90
C GLU A 114 13.27 9.75 -41.65
N VAL A 115 13.07 9.28 -40.42
CA VAL A 115 13.34 7.90 -40.00
C VAL A 115 12.15 7.35 -39.22
N THR A 116 12.05 6.04 -39.05
CA THR A 116 11.23 5.47 -37.98
C THR A 116 12.12 5.17 -36.77
N VAL A 117 11.54 5.24 -35.58
CA VAL A 117 12.19 4.85 -34.33
C VAL A 117 11.35 3.83 -33.60
N ALA A 118 12.00 2.90 -32.91
CA ALA A 118 11.34 1.91 -32.05
C ALA A 118 12.07 1.82 -30.71
N SER A 119 11.29 1.80 -29.62
CA SER A 119 11.82 1.72 -28.26
C SER A 119 12.55 0.39 -28.02
N GLY A 120 13.59 0.43 -27.19
CA GLY A 120 14.36 -0.75 -26.81
C GLY A 120 13.57 -1.79 -26.00
N ALA A 121 14.22 -2.92 -25.72
CA ALA A 121 13.60 -4.01 -24.97
C ALA A 121 13.14 -3.56 -23.57
N ASN A 122 11.94 -4.03 -23.19
CA ASN A 122 11.29 -3.72 -21.91
C ASN A 122 11.01 -2.22 -21.69
N GLN A 123 11.00 -1.41 -22.76
CA GLN A 123 10.46 -0.06 -22.74
C GLN A 123 9.04 -0.05 -23.29
N THR A 124 8.17 0.76 -22.68
CA THR A 124 6.83 1.05 -23.19
C THR A 124 6.88 2.37 -23.95
N GLU A 125 6.67 2.32 -25.27
CA GLU A 125 6.49 3.55 -26.07
C GLU A 125 5.25 4.32 -25.59
N ARG A 126 5.39 5.64 -25.44
CA ARG A 126 4.33 6.54 -24.96
C ARG A 126 3.80 7.46 -26.05
N TRP A 127 4.68 7.91 -26.93
CA TRP A 127 4.36 8.73 -28.09
C TRP A 127 5.49 8.64 -29.11
N ASN A 128 5.15 8.77 -30.38
CA ASN A 128 6.09 8.69 -31.49
C ASN A 128 5.50 9.41 -32.71
N ALA A 129 6.11 10.53 -33.12
CA ALA A 129 5.59 11.37 -34.19
C ALA A 129 6.72 12.06 -34.95
N ILE A 130 6.39 12.60 -36.13
CA ILE A 130 7.29 13.35 -36.99
C ILE A 130 6.63 14.66 -37.42
N SER A 131 7.41 15.74 -37.45
CA SER A 131 6.99 17.00 -38.04
C SER A 131 6.81 16.84 -39.56
N ALA A 132 5.91 17.62 -40.17
CA ALA A 132 5.54 17.48 -41.57
C ALA A 132 6.45 18.22 -42.57
N ASP A 133 7.45 18.95 -42.09
CA ASP A 133 8.21 19.94 -42.85
C ASP A 133 9.63 19.47 -43.24
N GLU A 134 10.31 20.30 -44.04
CA GLU A 134 11.60 20.03 -44.72
C GLU A 134 12.73 19.59 -43.76
N TYR A 135 12.78 20.13 -42.53
CA TYR A 135 13.79 19.78 -41.52
C TYR A 135 13.22 18.83 -40.45
N PHE A 136 12.71 17.68 -40.91
CA PHE A 136 12.09 16.62 -40.11
C PHE A 136 12.64 16.49 -38.69
N LYS A 137 11.73 16.54 -37.72
CA LYS A 137 11.96 16.22 -36.32
C LYS A 137 11.17 14.98 -35.99
N ARG A 138 11.87 13.85 -35.82
CA ARG A 138 11.30 12.63 -35.25
C ARG A 138 11.44 12.74 -33.74
N GLY A 139 10.34 12.95 -33.06
CA GLY A 139 10.25 12.94 -31.60
C GLY A 139 9.54 11.67 -31.13
N ALA A 140 10.09 11.01 -30.13
CA ALA A 140 9.41 9.91 -29.45
C ALA A 140 9.76 9.92 -27.96
N GLY A 141 8.94 9.27 -27.14
CA GLY A 141 9.20 9.09 -25.72
C GLY A 141 8.68 7.77 -25.21
N SER A 142 9.35 7.23 -24.20
CA SER A 142 9.03 5.93 -23.63
C SER A 142 9.18 5.95 -22.10
N SER A 143 8.84 4.82 -21.49
CA SER A 143 9.09 4.60 -20.07
C SER A 143 9.57 3.19 -19.79
N LYS A 144 10.29 3.00 -18.69
CA LYS A 144 10.76 1.70 -18.21
C LYS A 144 10.73 1.64 -16.69
N THR A 145 10.46 0.46 -16.14
CA THR A 145 10.52 0.23 -14.69
C THR A 145 11.91 0.55 -14.15
N GLY A 146 11.96 1.23 -13.00
CA GLY A 146 13.17 1.61 -12.31
C GLY A 146 13.97 0.42 -11.79
N ALA A 147 15.29 0.58 -11.84
CA ALA A 147 16.31 -0.29 -11.27
C ALA A 147 17.53 0.57 -10.91
N THR A 148 18.55 0.04 -10.24
CA THR A 148 19.75 0.83 -9.89
C THR A 148 20.33 1.60 -11.08
N THR A 149 20.36 0.94 -12.24
CA THR A 149 20.67 1.56 -13.53
C THR A 149 19.70 1.02 -14.57
N VAL A 150 19.08 1.93 -15.32
CA VAL A 150 18.14 1.59 -16.40
C VAL A 150 18.70 2.10 -17.72
N ALA A 151 18.99 1.15 -18.62
CA ALA A 151 19.31 1.46 -20.00
C ALA A 151 18.03 1.83 -20.78
N MET A 152 18.02 3.04 -21.33
CA MET A 152 17.02 3.56 -22.26
C MET A 152 17.63 3.63 -23.66
N SER A 153 16.99 3.02 -24.65
CA SER A 153 17.49 2.97 -26.03
C SER A 153 16.37 3.02 -27.07
N TRP A 154 16.77 3.42 -28.28
CA TRP A 154 15.92 3.45 -29.47
C TRP A 154 16.69 2.92 -30.67
N THR A 155 16.02 2.17 -31.53
CA THR A 155 16.55 1.82 -32.85
C THR A 155 16.05 2.81 -33.89
N LYS A 156 16.86 3.07 -34.93
CA LYS A 156 16.50 3.90 -36.09
C LYS A 156 16.49 3.02 -37.34
N SER A 157 15.51 3.18 -38.22
CA SER A 157 15.40 2.36 -39.45
C SER A 157 16.52 2.56 -40.47
N ALA A 158 17.25 3.67 -40.39
CA ALA A 158 18.36 3.99 -41.26
C ALA A 158 19.48 4.73 -40.51
N ASN A 159 20.69 4.71 -41.08
CA ASN A 159 21.83 5.51 -40.64
C ASN A 159 21.67 6.99 -41.03
N ALA A 160 20.57 7.60 -40.61
CA ALA A 160 20.19 8.97 -40.93
C ALA A 160 19.95 9.78 -39.66
N GLY A 161 20.32 11.06 -39.73
CA GLY A 161 20.05 12.08 -38.70
C GLY A 161 20.86 11.94 -37.41
N PRO A 162 21.53 13.01 -36.94
CA PRO A 162 22.04 13.05 -35.57
C PRO A 162 20.87 13.03 -34.58
N TRP A 163 21.15 12.56 -33.37
CA TRP A 163 20.14 12.39 -32.33
C TRP A 163 20.59 12.97 -31.00
N VAL A 164 19.60 13.35 -30.20
CA VAL A 164 19.76 13.67 -28.78
C VAL A 164 18.64 12.97 -28.01
N ILE A 165 18.97 12.45 -26.84
CA ILE A 165 18.02 11.79 -25.95
C ILE A 165 18.20 12.37 -24.56
N GLY A 166 17.09 12.55 -23.86
CA GLY A 166 17.05 13.03 -22.48
C GLY A 166 16.11 12.16 -21.66
N ALA A 167 16.49 11.85 -20.42
CA ALA A 167 15.68 11.02 -19.54
C ALA A 167 15.79 11.47 -18.08
N VAL A 168 14.82 11.05 -17.30
CA VAL A 168 14.78 11.27 -15.85
C VAL A 168 14.09 10.08 -15.17
N SER A 169 14.46 9.77 -13.93
CA SER A 169 13.66 8.88 -13.09
C SER A 169 12.57 9.67 -12.36
N LEU A 170 11.35 9.15 -12.35
CA LEU A 170 10.24 9.66 -11.56
C LEU A 170 10.18 8.90 -10.25
N LYS A 171 10.20 9.64 -9.15
CA LYS A 171 10.26 9.09 -7.79
C LYS A 171 8.85 8.81 -7.30
N PRO A 172 8.55 7.61 -6.79
CA PRO A 172 7.26 7.36 -6.18
C PRO A 172 7.12 8.21 -4.91
N VAL A 173 5.89 8.45 -4.48
CA VAL A 173 5.64 8.88 -3.10
C VAL A 173 6.41 7.94 -2.17
N SER A 174 7.13 8.48 -1.19
CA SER A 174 7.71 7.63 -0.16
C SER A 174 6.55 6.88 0.48
N SER A 175 6.51 5.56 0.32
CA SER A 175 5.62 4.75 1.14
C SER A 175 5.93 5.11 2.60
N PRO A 176 4.94 5.39 3.46
CA PRO A 176 5.19 5.27 4.89
C PRO A 176 5.83 3.88 5.13
N PRO A 177 6.75 3.74 6.10
CA PRO A 177 7.34 2.44 6.41
C PRO A 177 6.20 1.42 6.49
N GLN A 178 6.34 0.35 5.72
CA GLN A 178 5.36 -0.73 5.70
C GLN A 178 5.12 -1.12 7.17
N PRO A 179 3.87 -1.17 7.66
CA PRO A 179 3.66 -1.63 9.02
C PRO A 179 4.19 -3.05 9.06
N CYS A 180 5.30 -3.25 9.77
CA CYS A 180 5.66 -4.57 10.22
C CYS A 180 4.49 -5.12 11.06
N SER A 181 4.34 -6.43 11.09
CA SER A 181 3.35 -7.06 11.96
C SER A 181 4.04 -7.42 13.25
N ASN A 182 3.42 -7.12 14.38
CA ASN A 182 3.88 -7.65 15.66
C ASN A 182 3.83 -9.19 15.61
N GLU A 183 4.96 -9.86 15.83
CA GLU A 183 5.02 -11.31 16.03
C GLU A 183 4.58 -11.71 17.43
N CYS A 184 4.47 -10.73 18.35
CA CYS A 184 4.13 -10.94 19.74
C CYS A 184 3.25 -9.82 20.32
N PRO A 185 2.41 -10.12 21.33
CA PRO A 185 1.23 -9.29 21.63
C PRO A 185 1.49 -8.00 22.42
N SER A 186 2.63 -7.88 23.12
CA SER A 186 3.01 -6.66 23.86
C SER A 186 4.48 -6.70 24.26
N SER A 187 5.16 -5.55 24.39
CA SER A 187 6.60 -5.43 24.74
C SER A 187 7.02 -5.99 26.11
N VAL A 188 6.07 -6.57 26.85
CA VAL A 188 6.29 -7.25 28.13
C VAL A 188 5.86 -8.71 28.12
N ALA A 189 5.29 -9.18 27.01
CA ALA A 189 4.86 -10.56 26.86
C ALA A 189 6.06 -11.51 26.94
N LYS A 190 5.84 -12.65 27.59
CA LYS A 190 6.81 -13.75 27.66
C LYS A 190 6.14 -15.03 27.21
N GLN A 191 6.92 -15.89 26.56
CA GLN A 191 6.48 -17.25 26.22
C GLN A 191 7.55 -18.26 26.58
N CYS A 192 7.14 -19.48 26.90
CA CYS A 192 8.07 -20.60 26.98
C CYS A 192 8.30 -21.16 25.59
N THR A 193 9.54 -21.39 25.21
CA THR A 193 9.87 -22.12 23.98
C THR A 193 9.89 -23.63 24.23
N ASP A 194 10.25 -24.03 25.45
CA ASP A 194 10.16 -25.41 25.93
C ASP A 194 10.04 -25.42 27.48
N GLY A 195 10.20 -26.59 28.10
CA GLY A 195 10.09 -26.73 29.56
C GLY A 195 11.17 -26.03 30.39
N THR A 196 12.27 -25.55 29.79
CA THR A 196 13.39 -24.90 30.50
C THR A 196 13.84 -23.58 29.86
N HIS A 197 13.15 -23.08 28.83
CA HIS A 197 13.54 -21.87 28.09
C HIS A 197 12.35 -20.94 27.80
N TYR A 198 12.63 -19.63 27.70
CA TYR A 198 11.65 -18.59 27.44
C TYR A 198 12.17 -17.51 26.46
N GLN A 199 11.25 -16.73 25.91
CA GLN A 199 11.51 -15.53 25.11
C GLN A 199 10.75 -14.34 25.67
N THR A 200 11.27 -13.13 25.43
CA THR A 200 10.63 -11.85 25.78
C THR A 200 10.29 -11.09 24.51
N CYS A 201 9.06 -10.59 24.43
CA CYS A 201 8.59 -9.77 23.32
C CYS A 201 9.14 -8.34 23.45
N GLY A 202 9.65 -7.76 22.35
CA GLY A 202 10.22 -6.41 22.34
C GLY A 202 10.59 -5.98 20.92
N ASP A 203 11.07 -4.76 20.75
CA ASP A 203 11.64 -4.29 19.47
C ASP A 203 13.17 -4.44 19.54
N TYR A 204 13.69 -5.53 18.97
CA TYR A 204 15.10 -5.91 19.00
C TYR A 204 15.85 -5.46 17.73
N ASN A 205 15.15 -5.14 16.65
CA ASN A 205 15.72 -4.70 15.38
C ASN A 205 15.51 -3.17 15.12
N SER A 206 14.76 -2.50 15.99
CA SER A 206 14.41 -1.07 15.94
C SER A 206 13.55 -0.65 14.74
N ASP A 207 12.70 -1.55 14.23
CA ASP A 207 11.76 -1.28 13.14
C ASP A 207 10.38 -0.79 13.59
N GLY A 208 10.13 -0.74 14.91
CA GLY A 208 8.88 -0.27 15.51
C GLY A 208 7.83 -1.36 15.74
N CYS A 209 8.12 -2.62 15.42
CA CYS A 209 7.27 -3.76 15.74
C CYS A 209 7.87 -4.68 16.80
N LEU A 210 6.98 -5.49 17.37
CA LEU A 210 7.32 -6.40 18.46
C LEU A 210 7.66 -7.78 17.91
N GLU A 211 8.84 -8.28 18.30
CA GLU A 211 9.37 -9.59 17.94
C GLU A 211 9.86 -10.35 19.17
N TRP A 212 9.97 -11.69 19.04
CA TRP A 212 10.48 -12.52 20.13
C TRP A 212 11.99 -12.43 20.21
N SER A 213 12.53 -12.25 21.42
CA SER A 213 13.97 -12.30 21.67
C SER A 213 14.60 -13.62 21.23
N SER A 214 15.93 -13.66 21.21
CA SER A 214 16.64 -14.93 21.30
C SER A 214 16.19 -15.72 22.54
N THR A 215 16.16 -17.04 22.43
CA THR A 215 15.79 -17.95 23.52
C THR A 215 16.73 -17.82 24.71
N ALA A 216 16.17 -17.61 25.91
CA ALA A 216 16.86 -17.54 27.18
C ALA A 216 16.55 -18.78 28.04
N SER A 217 17.53 -19.30 28.77
CA SER A 217 17.33 -20.43 29.69
C SER A 217 16.77 -19.98 31.04
N CYS A 218 15.86 -20.77 31.62
CA CYS A 218 15.48 -20.65 33.01
C CYS A 218 16.67 -20.98 33.94
N PRO A 219 16.75 -20.36 35.14
CA PRO A 219 17.70 -20.75 36.17
C PRO A 219 17.61 -22.25 36.50
N SER A 220 18.71 -22.83 36.98
CA SER A 220 18.79 -24.26 37.35
C SER A 220 17.64 -24.68 38.27
N ASP A 221 17.08 -25.86 38.01
CA ASP A 221 15.95 -26.46 38.73
C ASP A 221 14.59 -25.73 38.62
N GLN A 222 14.45 -24.83 37.63
CA GLN A 222 13.19 -24.17 37.31
C GLN A 222 12.62 -24.64 35.96
N ALA A 223 11.32 -24.90 35.94
CA ALA A 223 10.56 -25.17 34.73
C ALA A 223 9.88 -23.88 34.23
N CYS A 224 9.83 -23.70 32.92
CA CYS A 224 9.09 -22.61 32.30
C CYS A 224 7.61 -22.97 32.18
N SER A 225 6.74 -22.11 32.71
CA SER A 225 5.30 -22.15 32.44
C SER A 225 4.77 -20.74 32.18
N GLY A 226 4.06 -20.53 31.06
CA GLY A 226 3.50 -19.21 30.71
C GLY A 226 4.53 -18.09 30.55
N GLY A 227 5.76 -18.41 30.14
CA GLY A 227 6.87 -17.47 30.03
C GLY A 227 7.56 -17.11 31.37
N VAL A 228 7.22 -17.82 32.45
CA VAL A 228 7.77 -17.60 33.79
C VAL A 228 8.49 -18.87 34.28
N CYS A 229 9.72 -18.71 34.76
CA CYS A 229 10.49 -19.78 35.37
C CYS A 229 10.07 -19.96 36.84
N SER A 230 9.72 -21.19 37.23
CA SER A 230 9.32 -21.54 38.60
C SER A 230 9.90 -22.88 39.03
N THR A 231 10.21 -23.05 40.32
CA THR A 231 10.68 -24.33 40.86
C THR A 231 9.55 -25.35 40.79
N SER A 232 9.79 -26.49 40.13
CA SER A 232 8.82 -27.59 40.07
C SER A 232 8.50 -28.05 41.50
N GLY A 233 7.26 -27.85 41.94
CA GLY A 233 6.77 -28.37 43.22
C GLY A 233 6.67 -29.89 43.14
N GLY A 234 7.71 -30.59 43.58
CA GLY A 234 7.68 -32.03 43.81
C GLY A 234 6.65 -32.36 44.88
N GLY A 235 5.57 -33.04 44.49
CA GLY A 235 4.61 -33.58 45.43
C GLY A 235 5.17 -34.85 46.08
N GLU A 236 5.46 -34.79 47.38
CA GLU A 236 5.53 -35.94 48.28
C GLU A 236 5.01 -35.54 49.67
N THR A 237 4.00 -36.24 50.18
CA THR A 237 4.07 -37.15 51.36
C THR A 237 2.68 -37.48 51.94
N SER A 238 2.41 -38.79 52.00
CA SER A 238 2.05 -39.59 53.20
C SER A 238 1.07 -39.06 54.26
N GLY A 239 0.08 -39.90 54.60
CA GLY A 239 -0.08 -40.40 55.98
C GLY A 239 -1.13 -39.74 56.89
N ASP A 240 -2.14 -40.56 57.20
CA ASP A 240 -3.13 -40.54 58.29
C ASP A 240 -2.64 -40.03 59.67
N ASP A 241 -3.44 -39.19 60.37
CA ASP A 241 -3.81 -39.35 61.79
C ASP A 241 -4.92 -38.37 62.23
N THR A 242 -5.79 -38.87 63.09
CA THR A 242 -6.95 -38.24 63.72
C THR A 242 -6.59 -37.35 64.93
N THR A 243 -7.38 -36.30 65.20
CA THR A 243 -7.93 -35.90 66.53
C THR A 243 -8.59 -34.52 66.47
N GLY A 244 -9.70 -34.34 67.21
CA GLY A 244 -10.66 -33.25 67.01
C GLY A 244 -10.53 -32.00 67.89
N GLY A 245 -11.48 -31.09 67.70
CA GLY A 245 -11.93 -30.14 68.71
C GLY A 245 -12.03 -28.66 68.31
N LYS A 246 -13.27 -28.15 68.31
CA LYS A 246 -13.75 -26.78 68.64
C LYS A 246 -13.87 -25.69 67.54
N LYS A 247 -15.12 -25.42 67.16
CA LYS A 247 -15.71 -24.16 66.61
C LYS A 247 -15.60 -23.01 67.65
N PRO A 248 -15.71 -21.69 67.31
CA PRO A 248 -16.87 -21.11 66.56
C PRO A 248 -16.63 -19.85 65.67
N GLY A 249 -17.63 -19.50 64.83
CA GLY A 249 -17.92 -18.14 64.31
C GLY A 249 -17.32 -17.77 62.94
N VAL A 250 -17.96 -18.06 61.81
CA VAL A 250 -18.89 -17.17 61.05
C VAL A 250 -18.30 -15.81 60.66
N ILE A 251 -17.90 -15.66 59.39
CA ILE A 251 -18.48 -14.69 58.44
C ILE A 251 -18.60 -15.41 57.09
N GLY A 252 -19.80 -15.44 56.55
CA GLY A 252 -20.17 -16.19 55.37
C GLY A 252 -19.48 -15.71 54.09
N SER A 253 -19.03 -16.69 53.33
CA SER A 253 -18.85 -16.63 51.88
C SER A 253 -20.09 -16.02 51.21
N SER A 254 -19.90 -15.01 50.36
CA SER A 254 -20.78 -14.76 49.22
C SER A 254 -20.09 -15.28 47.95
N GLY A 255 -19.88 -16.59 47.90
CA GLY A 255 -19.79 -17.33 46.64
C GLY A 255 -21.15 -17.28 45.96
N GLY A 256 -21.41 -16.20 45.23
CA GLY A 256 -22.55 -16.10 44.33
C GLY A 256 -22.24 -16.83 43.04
N THR A 257 -22.66 -18.09 42.94
CA THR A 257 -22.95 -18.73 41.64
C THR A 257 -24.20 -18.08 41.05
N GLY A 258 -24.08 -16.83 40.63
CA GLY A 258 -25.07 -16.11 39.85
C GLY A 258 -24.66 -16.15 38.39
N SER A 259 -25.57 -16.57 37.51
CA SER A 259 -25.42 -16.41 36.07
C SER A 259 -25.44 -14.91 35.73
N GLY A 260 -24.33 -14.22 35.98
CA GLY A 260 -24.19 -12.83 35.55
C GLY A 260 -24.46 -12.72 34.06
N LYS A 261 -24.87 -11.53 33.63
CA LYS A 261 -25.10 -11.23 32.21
C LYS A 261 -24.04 -10.22 31.75
N LEU A 262 -23.64 -10.33 30.49
CA LEU A 262 -22.81 -9.31 29.85
C LEU A 262 -23.68 -8.09 29.57
N GLU A 263 -23.24 -6.91 29.98
CA GLU A 263 -23.96 -5.66 29.76
C GLU A 263 -23.27 -4.79 28.72
N ASN A 264 -21.93 -4.71 28.76
CA ASN A 264 -21.14 -3.88 27.87
C ASN A 264 -20.12 -4.73 27.09
N LEU A 265 -20.13 -4.61 25.78
CA LEU A 265 -19.17 -5.26 24.90
C LEU A 265 -18.33 -4.20 24.19
N LYS A 266 -17.01 -4.30 24.31
CA LYS A 266 -16.05 -3.52 23.54
C LYS A 266 -15.43 -4.39 22.47
N LEU A 267 -15.45 -3.91 21.24
CA LEU A 267 -14.83 -4.57 20.10
C LEU A 267 -13.61 -3.77 19.68
N GLU A 268 -12.46 -4.42 19.67
CA GLU A 268 -11.23 -3.91 19.08
C GLU A 268 -11.05 -4.52 17.70
N LEU A 269 -11.09 -3.69 16.66
CA LEU A 269 -10.94 -4.14 15.28
C LEU A 269 -10.28 -3.07 14.42
N SER A 270 -9.71 -3.51 13.30
CA SER A 270 -9.14 -2.66 12.27
C SER A 270 -9.67 -3.04 10.90
N VAL A 271 -9.69 -2.07 9.98
CA VAL A 271 -9.98 -2.33 8.57
C VAL A 271 -8.80 -1.78 7.76
N PRO A 272 -7.76 -2.59 7.52
CA PRO A 272 -6.59 -2.14 6.76
C PRO A 272 -7.00 -1.53 5.42
N TYR A 273 -6.30 -0.48 5.01
CA TYR A 273 -6.53 0.28 3.76
C TYR A 273 -7.83 1.10 3.70
N LEU A 274 -8.70 1.03 4.72
CA LEU A 274 -9.89 1.88 4.77
C LEU A 274 -9.49 3.35 4.94
N VAL A 275 -10.03 4.21 4.06
CA VAL A 275 -9.85 5.67 4.11
C VAL A 275 -11.14 6.33 4.56
N GLY A 276 -12.27 5.89 4.01
CA GLY A 276 -13.59 6.38 4.35
C GLY A 276 -14.22 5.70 5.55
N LYS A 277 -15.56 5.61 5.50
CA LYS A 277 -16.38 5.09 6.59
C LYS A 277 -17.16 3.87 6.15
N LEU A 278 -16.81 2.71 6.70
CA LEU A 278 -17.42 1.44 6.36
C LEU A 278 -18.56 1.12 7.33
N LYS A 279 -19.76 0.84 6.83
CA LYS A 279 -20.83 0.26 7.65
C LYS A 279 -20.61 -1.23 7.79
N ALA A 280 -20.55 -1.72 9.02
CA ALA A 280 -20.51 -3.13 9.34
C ALA A 280 -21.67 -3.49 10.28
N LYS A 281 -22.18 -4.72 10.19
CA LYS A 281 -23.20 -5.26 11.07
C LYS A 281 -22.53 -6.23 12.05
N VAL A 282 -22.72 -5.98 13.34
CA VAL A 282 -22.27 -6.83 14.44
C VAL A 282 -23.45 -7.67 14.90
N GLU A 283 -23.31 -8.99 14.90
CA GLU A 283 -24.35 -9.94 15.30
C GLU A 283 -23.82 -10.89 16.38
N ILE A 284 -24.59 -11.05 17.47
CA ILE A 284 -24.26 -11.90 18.61
C ILE A 284 -25.55 -12.48 19.17
N SER A 285 -25.81 -13.77 18.94
CA SER A 285 -27.07 -14.41 19.33
C SER A 285 -28.28 -13.65 18.73
N SER A 286 -29.16 -13.07 19.55
CA SER A 286 -30.29 -12.25 19.12
C SER A 286 -29.94 -10.76 18.91
N PHE A 287 -28.77 -10.31 19.33
CA PHE A 287 -28.35 -8.92 19.18
C PHE A 287 -27.79 -8.67 17.78
N ALA A 288 -28.24 -7.59 17.15
CA ALA A 288 -27.72 -7.11 15.89
C ALA A 288 -27.63 -5.57 15.93
N LYS A 289 -26.50 -5.01 15.54
CA LYS A 289 -26.33 -3.55 15.46
C LYS A 289 -25.38 -3.16 14.34
N GLU A 290 -25.74 -2.12 13.60
CA GLU A 290 -24.82 -1.48 12.66
C GLU A 290 -23.82 -0.60 13.39
N VAL A 291 -22.59 -0.62 12.92
CA VAL A 291 -21.49 0.22 13.38
C VAL A 291 -20.79 0.84 12.18
N GLU A 292 -20.44 2.11 12.30
CA GLU A 292 -19.60 2.81 11.33
C GLU A 292 -18.13 2.68 11.77
N LEU A 293 -17.33 2.06 10.91
CA LEU A 293 -15.91 1.79 11.10
C LEU A 293 -15.08 2.81 10.32
N SER A 294 -13.96 3.21 10.89
CA SER A 294 -13.00 4.14 10.29
C SER A 294 -11.61 3.90 10.87
N ASN A 295 -10.56 4.35 10.18
CA ASN A 295 -9.18 4.01 10.56
C ASN A 295 -8.67 4.77 11.80
N ASP A 296 -9.39 5.81 12.23
CA ASP A 296 -9.10 6.64 13.41
C ASP A 296 -9.68 6.08 14.72
N LYS A 297 -10.57 5.08 14.64
CA LYS A 297 -11.26 4.50 15.79
C LYS A 297 -11.18 2.98 15.78
N LYS A 298 -10.39 2.42 16.69
CA LYS A 298 -10.20 0.97 16.82
C LYS A 298 -11.15 0.30 17.81
N GLU A 299 -11.67 1.05 18.79
CA GLU A 299 -12.56 0.53 19.83
C GLU A 299 -14.02 0.97 19.62
N HIS A 300 -14.95 0.01 19.65
CA HIS A 300 -16.38 0.24 19.52
C HIS A 300 -17.14 -0.40 20.69
N SER A 301 -17.88 0.43 21.44
CA SER A 301 -18.67 -0.02 22.61
C SER A 301 -20.13 -0.24 22.24
N PHE A 302 -20.70 -1.33 22.75
CA PHE A 302 -22.08 -1.75 22.55
C PHE A 302 -22.73 -2.06 23.90
N ASP A 303 -23.90 -1.47 24.17
CA ASP A 303 -24.81 -1.95 25.22
C ASP A 303 -25.52 -3.20 24.68
N VAL A 304 -25.30 -4.34 25.33
CA VAL A 304 -25.80 -5.66 24.95
C VAL A 304 -26.71 -6.26 26.03
N LYS A 305 -27.25 -5.46 26.95
CA LYS A 305 -28.14 -5.95 28.03
C LYS A 305 -29.33 -6.73 27.49
N GLU A 306 -29.91 -6.26 26.39
CA GLU A 306 -31.08 -6.89 25.74
C GLU A 306 -30.72 -8.21 25.03
N ALA A 307 -29.43 -8.49 24.83
CA ALA A 307 -28.95 -9.73 24.20
C ALA A 307 -28.99 -10.94 25.16
N ASP A 308 -29.23 -10.71 26.45
CA ASP A 308 -29.32 -11.72 27.52
C ASP A 308 -28.12 -12.72 27.58
N LEU A 309 -26.93 -12.25 27.19
CA LEU A 309 -25.72 -13.07 27.08
C LEU A 309 -25.21 -13.47 28.46
N THR A 310 -25.12 -14.78 28.72
CA THR A 310 -24.74 -15.32 30.04
C THR A 310 -23.21 -15.37 30.19
N LEU A 311 -22.70 -14.91 31.33
CA LEU A 311 -21.28 -15.03 31.66
C LEU A 311 -20.86 -16.51 31.75
N ASN A 312 -19.58 -16.77 31.45
CA ASN A 312 -18.94 -18.08 31.41
C ASN A 312 -19.56 -19.06 30.39
N LYS A 313 -20.34 -18.56 29.43
CA LYS A 313 -20.79 -19.32 28.26
C LYS A 313 -20.16 -18.74 26.99
N SER A 314 -19.66 -19.61 26.13
CA SER A 314 -19.11 -19.20 24.83
C SER A 314 -20.20 -18.52 23.99
N GLN A 315 -19.84 -17.40 23.36
CA GLN A 315 -20.65 -16.62 22.44
C GLN A 315 -19.86 -16.43 21.15
N THR A 316 -20.56 -16.34 20.02
CA THR A 316 -19.94 -16.06 18.72
C THR A 316 -20.41 -14.70 18.23
N ILE A 317 -19.44 -13.85 17.89
CA ILE A 317 -19.66 -12.58 17.20
C ILE A 317 -19.48 -12.85 15.71
N ILE A 318 -20.41 -12.36 14.90
CA ILE A 318 -20.33 -12.35 13.45
C ILE A 318 -20.30 -10.89 13.01
N LEU A 319 -19.27 -10.52 12.25
CA LEU A 319 -19.16 -9.22 11.59
C LEU A 319 -19.31 -9.40 10.09
N THR A 320 -20.24 -8.63 9.50
CA THR A 320 -20.45 -8.58 8.05
C THR A 320 -20.40 -7.13 7.58
N SER A 321 -19.97 -6.91 6.33
CA SER A 321 -20.06 -5.63 5.65
C SER A 321 -20.25 -5.86 4.15
N GLU A 322 -20.57 -4.81 3.41
CA GLU A 322 -20.77 -4.92 1.96
C GLU A 322 -19.48 -5.10 1.15
N LYS A 323 -18.31 -4.92 1.77
CA LYS A 323 -17.00 -4.85 1.08
C LYS A 323 -15.92 -5.72 1.72
N THR A 324 -16.26 -6.48 2.75
CA THR A 324 -15.29 -7.27 3.51
C THR A 324 -15.70 -8.72 3.61
N LEU A 325 -14.72 -9.58 3.74
CA LEU A 325 -14.93 -10.95 4.19
C LEU A 325 -15.63 -10.98 5.56
N VAL A 326 -16.46 -12.00 5.76
CA VAL A 326 -17.14 -12.24 7.04
C VAL A 326 -16.11 -12.65 8.09
N ARG A 327 -16.20 -12.02 9.26
CA ARG A 327 -15.36 -12.34 10.41
C ARG A 327 -16.20 -12.98 11.50
N LYS A 328 -15.75 -14.12 12.03
CA LYS A 328 -16.39 -14.81 13.16
C LYS A 328 -15.38 -14.99 14.28
N ILE A 329 -15.73 -14.57 15.49
CA ILE A 329 -14.90 -14.84 16.67
C ILE A 329 -15.74 -15.41 17.80
N SER A 330 -15.19 -16.43 18.47
CA SER A 330 -15.79 -16.98 19.68
C SER A 330 -15.09 -16.41 20.90
N PHE A 331 -15.86 -15.97 21.88
CA PHE A 331 -15.36 -15.44 23.15
C PHE A 331 -16.23 -15.92 24.31
N THR A 332 -15.68 -15.94 25.52
CA THR A 332 -16.43 -16.32 26.73
C THR A 332 -16.36 -15.16 27.72
N PRO A 333 -17.43 -14.36 27.88
CA PRO A 333 -17.41 -13.22 28.80
C PRO A 333 -17.37 -13.71 30.26
N THR A 334 -16.43 -13.22 31.05
CA THR A 334 -16.28 -13.57 32.48
C THR A 334 -16.70 -12.44 33.42
N ALA A 335 -16.97 -11.25 32.87
CA ALA A 335 -17.39 -10.05 33.59
C ALA A 335 -18.49 -9.29 32.83
N ILE A 336 -19.20 -8.40 33.55
CA ILE A 336 -20.30 -7.57 32.99
C ILE A 336 -19.86 -6.62 31.87
N GLU A 337 -18.57 -6.33 31.78
CA GLU A 337 -17.92 -5.67 30.66
C GLU A 337 -16.84 -6.60 30.11
N THR A 338 -16.76 -6.73 28.79
CA THR A 338 -15.74 -7.55 28.12
C THR A 338 -15.23 -6.83 26.88
N THR A 339 -13.91 -6.83 26.69
CA THR A 339 -13.26 -6.41 25.44
C THR A 339 -12.89 -7.64 24.62
N VAL A 340 -13.23 -7.64 23.33
CA VAL A 340 -12.89 -8.71 22.38
C VAL A 340 -12.10 -8.11 21.23
N SER A 341 -10.90 -8.66 21.00
CA SER A 341 -10.06 -8.30 19.85
C SER A 341 -10.42 -9.19 18.66
N LEU A 342 -10.97 -8.59 17.61
CA LEU A 342 -11.42 -9.26 16.38
C LEU A 342 -10.29 -9.39 15.35
N GLY A 343 -9.29 -8.51 15.43
CA GLY A 343 -8.27 -8.32 14.40
C GLY A 343 -8.79 -7.55 13.19
N ASP A 344 -8.23 -7.87 12.02
CA ASP A 344 -8.53 -7.16 10.78
C ASP A 344 -9.81 -7.66 10.10
N LEU A 345 -10.65 -6.72 9.67
CA LEU A 345 -11.71 -6.95 8.71
C LEU A 345 -11.16 -6.71 7.31
N ILE A 346 -11.18 -7.76 6.47
CA ILE A 346 -10.44 -7.80 5.21
C ILE A 346 -11.30 -7.27 4.07
N LEU A 347 -10.91 -6.15 3.47
CA LEU A 347 -11.55 -5.59 2.27
C LEU A 347 -11.30 -6.44 1.02
N GLY A 348 -12.30 -6.53 0.14
CA GLY A 348 -12.14 -7.09 -1.21
C GLY A 348 -13.29 -7.96 -1.71
N ASP A 349 -14.21 -8.37 -0.82
CA ASP A 349 -15.37 -9.19 -1.16
C ASP A 349 -16.51 -8.28 -1.66
N LEU A 350 -16.48 -7.98 -2.96
CA LEU A 350 -17.41 -7.08 -3.64
C LEU A 350 -18.67 -7.80 -4.11
N ASN A 351 -18.61 -9.11 -4.30
CA ASN A 351 -19.76 -9.92 -4.71
C ASN A 351 -20.50 -10.57 -3.52
N GLN A 352 -19.96 -10.46 -2.30
CA GLN A 352 -20.48 -11.00 -1.04
C GLN A 352 -20.60 -12.53 -1.01
N ASP A 353 -19.64 -13.23 -1.64
CA ASP A 353 -19.56 -14.69 -1.61
C ASP A 353 -18.61 -15.25 -0.54
N ASN A 354 -18.03 -14.36 0.28
CA ASN A 354 -17.08 -14.65 1.34
C ASN A 354 -15.74 -15.22 0.85
N THR A 355 -15.38 -14.96 -0.41
CA THR A 355 -14.08 -15.20 -1.03
C THR A 355 -13.65 -13.94 -1.79
N ILE A 356 -12.34 -13.70 -1.91
CA ILE A 356 -11.81 -12.64 -2.76
C ILE A 356 -11.16 -13.30 -3.97
N ASP A 357 -11.78 -13.20 -5.15
CA ASP A 357 -11.27 -13.85 -6.35
C ASP A 357 -11.49 -13.02 -7.64
N SER A 358 -11.38 -13.68 -8.80
CA SER A 358 -11.57 -13.03 -10.10
C SER A 358 -12.96 -12.41 -10.28
N THR A 359 -13.96 -12.89 -9.54
CA THR A 359 -15.32 -12.37 -9.57
C THR A 359 -15.38 -10.97 -8.97
N ASP A 360 -14.62 -10.72 -7.90
CA ASP A 360 -14.50 -9.39 -7.30
C ASP A 360 -13.71 -8.45 -8.20
N GLN A 361 -12.66 -8.94 -8.87
CA GLN A 361 -11.94 -8.16 -9.87
C GLN A 361 -12.88 -7.68 -10.99
N LEU A 362 -13.76 -8.57 -11.47
CA LEU A 362 -14.77 -8.24 -12.47
C LEU A 362 -15.78 -7.23 -11.91
N LYS A 363 -16.22 -7.36 -10.66
CA LYS A 363 -17.11 -6.38 -10.01
C LYS A 363 -16.47 -5.00 -9.90
N LEU A 364 -15.20 -4.93 -9.54
CA LEU A 364 -14.45 -3.68 -9.49
C LEU A 364 -14.35 -3.06 -10.89
N LEU A 365 -14.00 -3.85 -11.90
CA LEU A 365 -13.91 -3.37 -13.29
C LEU A 365 -15.28 -2.92 -13.85
N ASP A 366 -16.35 -3.66 -13.57
CA ASP A 366 -17.72 -3.30 -13.92
C ASP A 366 -18.13 -1.99 -13.27
N SER A 367 -17.71 -1.77 -12.02
CA SER A 367 -17.97 -0.53 -11.30
C SER A 367 -17.23 0.66 -11.92
N ILE A 368 -15.98 0.49 -12.36
CA ILE A 368 -15.24 1.50 -13.14
C ILE A 368 -15.97 1.79 -14.45
N ALA A 369 -16.32 0.75 -15.21
CA ALA A 369 -16.96 0.90 -16.53
C ALA A 369 -18.34 1.57 -16.43
N SER A 370 -19.08 1.25 -15.37
CA SER A 370 -20.43 1.77 -15.12
C SER A 370 -20.46 3.04 -14.27
N GLN A 371 -19.30 3.54 -13.82
CA GLN A 371 -19.17 4.69 -12.92
C GLN A 371 -20.04 4.58 -11.66
N THR A 372 -20.11 3.40 -11.08
CA THR A 372 -20.79 3.19 -9.79
C THR A 372 -19.81 3.32 -8.63
N SER A 373 -20.26 3.39 -7.39
CA SER A 373 -19.40 3.42 -6.19
C SER A 373 -19.13 2.03 -5.60
N GLN A 374 -19.55 0.95 -6.28
CA GLN A 374 -19.42 -0.41 -5.74
C GLN A 374 -17.95 -0.84 -5.64
N GLY A 375 -17.11 -0.44 -6.59
CA GLY A 375 -15.68 -0.76 -6.62
C GLY A 375 -14.79 0.16 -5.78
N ASP A 376 -15.36 1.18 -5.13
CA ASP A 376 -14.64 2.04 -4.16
C ASP A 376 -14.46 1.24 -2.86
N LEU A 377 -13.42 0.43 -2.80
CA LEU A 377 -13.16 -0.52 -1.71
C LEU A 377 -12.73 0.21 -0.44
N ASN A 378 -11.88 1.22 -0.57
CA ASN A 378 -11.38 1.99 0.57
C ASN A 378 -12.32 3.12 1.02
N LEU A 379 -13.42 3.35 0.30
CA LEU A 379 -14.45 4.36 0.58
C LEU A 379 -13.91 5.79 0.54
N ASP A 380 -12.91 6.06 -0.30
CA ASP A 380 -12.34 7.40 -0.47
C ASP A 380 -13.07 8.26 -1.50
N THR A 381 -14.19 7.78 -2.04
CA THR A 381 -15.04 8.36 -3.09
C THR A 381 -14.50 8.25 -4.52
N VAL A 382 -13.35 7.62 -4.74
CA VAL A 382 -12.69 7.54 -6.04
C VAL A 382 -12.20 6.13 -6.35
N ILE A 383 -12.83 5.47 -7.33
CA ILE A 383 -12.34 4.17 -7.81
C ILE A 383 -11.09 4.36 -8.65
N ASN A 384 -9.97 3.82 -8.19
CA ASN A 384 -8.68 3.94 -8.87
C ASN A 384 -7.78 2.72 -8.67
N SER A 385 -6.50 2.86 -9.02
CA SER A 385 -5.51 1.80 -8.86
C SER A 385 -5.30 1.34 -7.42
N PHE A 386 -5.66 2.17 -6.43
CA PHE A 386 -5.58 1.81 -5.02
C PHE A 386 -6.61 0.75 -4.64
N ASP A 387 -7.88 0.88 -5.05
CA ASP A 387 -8.90 -0.17 -4.84
C ASP A 387 -8.48 -1.49 -5.47
N TRP A 388 -7.93 -1.41 -6.68
CA TRP A 388 -7.37 -2.56 -7.37
C TRP A 388 -6.23 -3.22 -6.57
N ALA A 389 -5.32 -2.42 -6.00
CA ALA A 389 -4.22 -2.93 -5.17
C ALA A 389 -4.73 -3.57 -3.87
N VAL A 390 -5.73 -2.98 -3.21
CA VAL A 390 -6.37 -3.55 -2.02
C VAL A 390 -6.99 -4.92 -2.33
N LEU A 391 -7.68 -5.03 -3.45
CA LEU A 391 -8.26 -6.30 -3.90
C LEU A 391 -7.17 -7.33 -4.17
N LEU A 392 -6.10 -6.96 -4.90
CA LEU A 392 -4.99 -7.86 -5.21
C LEU A 392 -4.23 -8.35 -3.96
N GLU A 393 -4.00 -7.48 -2.98
CA GLU A 393 -3.34 -7.83 -1.72
C GLU A 393 -4.11 -8.90 -0.93
N ASN A 394 -5.44 -8.88 -1.07
CA ASN A 394 -6.32 -9.83 -0.39
C ASN A 394 -6.80 -10.97 -1.30
N PHE A 395 -6.29 -11.07 -2.53
CA PHE A 395 -6.72 -12.06 -3.50
C PHE A 395 -6.47 -13.50 -3.00
N GLY A 396 -7.48 -14.35 -3.15
CA GLY A 396 -7.49 -15.74 -2.69
C GLY A 396 -7.84 -15.93 -1.21
N LYS A 397 -8.02 -14.85 -0.43
CA LYS A 397 -8.47 -14.96 0.97
C LYS A 397 -9.94 -15.34 1.04
N LYS A 398 -10.32 -15.97 2.16
CA LYS A 398 -11.69 -16.40 2.48
C LYS A 398 -12.03 -15.97 3.90
N GLY A 399 -13.28 -15.62 4.13
CA GLY A 399 -13.76 -15.31 5.48
C GLY A 399 -13.99 -16.56 6.32
N ASP A 400 -14.33 -16.34 7.58
CA ASP A 400 -14.52 -17.38 8.60
C ASP A 400 -15.82 -18.20 8.44
#